data_AF-A0A357ZGK5-F1
#
_entry.id   AF-A0A357ZGK5-F1
#
_cell.length_a   1.000
_cell.length_b   1.000
_cell.length_c   1.000
_cell.angle_alpha   90.00
_cell.angle_beta   90.00
_cell.angle_gamma   90.00
#
_symmetry.space_group_name_H-M   'P 1'
#
loop_
_entity.id
_entity.type
_entity.pdbx_description
1 polymer ?
#
loop_
_entity_poly.entity_id
_entity_poly.type
_entity_poly.pdbx_seq_one_letter_code
_entity_poly.pdbx_strand_id
1 'polypeptide(L)'
;MDDELKGAIRKVLPDVDCVIGWGPGPDPLRSAPFFMRKPEEVDAFAAGPLAVNNPAVFLPEYKGKKVGIVVKGCDSRSVVQQITEGLVKREEVVIIGFPCTGVVDISKIAAKLGQDLEPGMVSSLSIAGDKLTVKAGDTEQTLALTEVMADKCSSCQYPNAVVSDEFVGTPAEGKTDDYADLAAFEAKTLDERFAFWEKEMSRCIRCYA
;
A
#
# COMPACT_ATOMS: atom_id res chain seq x y z
N MET A 1 11.23 -5.15 -12.29
CA MET A 1 10.67 -4.22 -11.30
C MET A 1 11.23 -4.44 -9.90
N ASP A 2 10.97 -5.57 -9.23
CA ASP A 2 11.45 -5.75 -7.84
C ASP A 2 12.99 -5.71 -7.72
N ASP A 3 13.71 -6.38 -8.63
CA ASP A 3 15.18 -6.32 -8.69
C ASP A 3 15.72 -4.92 -9.04
N GLU A 4 15.01 -4.18 -9.89
CA GLU A 4 15.38 -2.81 -10.26
C GLU A 4 15.19 -1.87 -9.08
N LEU A 5 14.10 -2.04 -8.31
CA LEU A 5 13.86 -1.32 -7.06
C LEU A 5 14.94 -1.63 -6.04
N LYS A 6 15.29 -2.91 -5.86
CA LYS A 6 16.41 -3.33 -5.00
C LYS A 6 17.72 -2.66 -5.43
N GLY A 7 17.97 -2.54 -6.73
CA GLY A 7 19.11 -1.78 -7.28
C GLY A 7 19.10 -0.30 -6.88
N ALA A 8 17.98 0.38 -7.06
CA ALA A 8 17.80 1.78 -6.67
C ALA A 8 17.98 1.99 -5.15
N ILE A 9 17.41 1.09 -4.34
CA ILE A 9 17.54 1.10 -2.88
C ILE A 9 19.02 0.97 -2.49
N ARG A 10 19.75 -0.01 -3.04
CA ARG A 10 21.18 -0.22 -2.75
C ARG A 10 22.04 0.99 -3.12
N LYS A 11 21.66 1.73 -4.16
CA LYS A 11 22.35 2.97 -4.57
C LYS A 11 22.11 4.12 -3.58
N VAL A 12 20.90 4.24 -3.02
CA VAL A 12 20.53 5.31 -2.08
C VAL A 12 21.03 5.04 -0.65
N LEU A 13 21.09 3.77 -0.25
CA LEU A 13 21.37 3.35 1.12
C LEU A 13 22.63 3.96 1.77
N PRO A 14 23.77 4.15 1.08
CA PRO A 14 24.96 4.77 1.68
C PRO A 14 24.78 6.23 2.10
N ASP A 15 23.81 6.94 1.50
CA ASP A 15 23.60 8.38 1.70
C ASP A 15 22.46 8.70 2.67
N VAL A 16 21.86 7.69 3.31
CA VAL A 16 20.67 7.83 4.17
C VAL A 16 20.78 6.94 5.41
N ASP A 17 20.09 7.30 6.49
CA ASP A 17 20.02 6.53 7.75
C ASP A 17 19.29 5.18 7.58
N CYS A 18 18.31 5.14 6.69
CA CYS A 18 17.59 3.94 6.26
C CYS A 18 16.78 4.22 4.99
N VAL A 19 16.32 3.15 4.34
CA VAL A 19 15.29 3.20 3.30
C VAL A 19 14.02 2.49 3.83
N ILE A 20 12.89 3.16 3.78
CA ILE A 20 11.59 2.64 4.25
C ILE A 20 10.81 2.08 3.06
N GLY A 21 10.25 0.88 3.21
CA GLY A 21 9.42 0.22 2.21
C GLY A 21 8.60 -0.91 2.81
N TRP A 22 8.54 -2.04 2.10
CA TRP A 22 7.78 -3.22 2.51
C TRP A 22 8.67 -4.46 2.52
N GLY A 23 8.35 -5.38 3.42
CA GLY A 23 9.06 -6.63 3.59
C GLY A 23 8.18 -7.69 4.28
N PRO A 24 8.80 -8.77 4.80
CA PRO A 24 8.08 -9.84 5.45
C PRO A 24 7.31 -9.34 6.68
N GLY A 25 6.07 -9.78 6.83
CA GLY A 25 5.28 -9.52 8.03
C GLY A 25 4.87 -10.82 8.75
N PRO A 26 3.77 -10.82 9.52
CA PRO A 26 3.38 -11.95 10.35
C PRO A 26 3.01 -13.21 9.54
N ASP A 27 2.67 -13.04 8.26
CA ASP A 27 2.41 -14.11 7.32
C ASP A 27 2.65 -13.62 5.87
N PRO A 28 2.67 -14.52 4.87
CA PRO A 28 2.90 -14.16 3.47
C PRO A 28 1.85 -13.22 2.86
N LEU A 29 0.66 -13.09 3.44
CA LEU A 29 -0.41 -12.19 2.96
C LEU A 29 -0.26 -10.77 3.49
N ARG A 30 0.42 -10.61 4.63
CA ARG A 30 0.57 -9.33 5.32
C ARG A 30 2.01 -8.84 5.24
N SER A 31 2.30 -7.98 4.26
CA SER A 31 3.56 -7.25 4.27
C SER A 31 3.61 -6.28 5.47
N ALA A 32 4.80 -6.12 6.03
CA ALA A 32 5.05 -5.15 7.10
C ALA A 32 5.87 -3.97 6.58
N PRO A 33 5.75 -2.78 7.21
CA PRO A 33 6.73 -1.72 7.03
C PRO A 33 8.13 -2.23 7.31
N PHE A 34 9.05 -1.98 6.39
CA PHE A 34 10.40 -2.53 6.46
C PHE A 34 11.43 -1.41 6.33
N PHE A 35 12.41 -1.42 7.24
CA PHE A 35 13.40 -0.36 7.40
C PHE A 35 14.79 -0.92 7.10
N MET A 36 15.24 -0.74 5.86
CA MET A 36 16.52 -1.25 5.39
C MET A 36 17.62 -0.26 5.78
N ARG A 37 18.64 -0.75 6.48
CA ARG A 37 19.84 0.00 6.89
C ARG A 37 21.11 -0.57 6.31
N LYS A 38 21.09 -1.85 5.92
CA LYS A 38 22.24 -2.53 5.32
C LYS A 38 21.91 -3.13 3.95
N PRO A 39 22.89 -3.23 3.05
CA PRO A 39 22.65 -3.79 1.71
C PRO A 39 22.07 -5.20 1.74
N GLU A 40 22.41 -6.01 2.73
CA GLU A 40 21.94 -7.40 2.83
C GLU A 40 20.44 -7.48 3.19
N GLU A 41 19.91 -6.45 3.84
CA GLU A 41 18.49 -6.39 4.21
C GLU A 41 17.60 -6.11 2.99
N VAL A 42 18.16 -5.50 1.94
CA VAL A 42 17.44 -5.15 0.71
C VAL A 42 16.91 -6.40 -0.01
N ASP A 43 17.50 -7.57 0.20
CA ASP A 43 17.02 -8.81 -0.42
C ASP A 43 15.64 -9.25 0.09
N ALA A 44 15.29 -8.85 1.32
CA ALA A 44 13.98 -9.11 1.92
C ALA A 44 12.91 -8.08 1.49
N PHE A 45 13.29 -7.00 0.79
CA PHE A 45 12.33 -6.04 0.24
C PHE A 45 11.38 -6.72 -0.74
N ALA A 46 10.11 -6.35 -0.68
CA ALA A 46 9.10 -6.82 -1.63
C ALA A 46 8.07 -5.72 -1.92
N ALA A 47 8.04 -5.24 -3.17
CA ALA A 47 6.96 -4.39 -3.66
C ALA A 47 5.79 -5.21 -4.23
N GLY A 48 4.72 -4.53 -4.67
CA GLY A 48 3.65 -5.13 -5.46
C GLY A 48 2.29 -5.20 -4.75
N PRO A 49 1.41 -6.16 -5.09
CA PRO A 49 0.02 -6.17 -4.62
C PRO A 49 -0.17 -6.25 -3.09
N LEU A 50 0.85 -6.73 -2.37
CA LEU A 50 0.81 -6.84 -0.92
C LEU A 50 1.33 -5.58 -0.21
N ALA A 51 1.83 -4.58 -0.94
CA ALA A 51 2.33 -3.31 -0.42
C ALA A 51 1.17 -2.38 0.01
N VAL A 52 0.32 -2.86 0.92
CA VAL A 52 -0.95 -2.20 1.32
C VAL A 52 -0.68 -0.99 2.23
N ASN A 53 0.22 -1.16 3.20
CA ASN A 53 0.54 -0.14 4.19
C ASN A 53 1.21 1.07 3.56
N ASN A 54 0.96 2.26 4.10
CA ASN A 54 1.64 3.48 3.66
C ASN A 54 2.94 3.68 4.47
N PRO A 55 4.13 3.53 3.88
CA PRO A 55 5.40 3.70 4.60
C PRO A 55 5.67 5.16 4.99
N ALA A 56 5.00 6.13 4.36
CA ALA A 56 5.24 7.55 4.62
C ALA A 56 4.86 7.95 6.05
N VAL A 57 4.00 7.19 6.74
CA VAL A 57 3.57 7.49 8.13
C VAL A 57 4.74 7.53 9.11
N PHE A 58 5.85 6.87 8.79
CA PHE A 58 7.03 6.81 9.66
C PHE A 58 8.01 7.96 9.43
N LEU A 59 7.90 8.73 8.34
CA LEU A 59 8.84 9.82 8.05
C LEU A 59 8.98 10.86 9.18
N PRO A 60 7.89 11.26 9.90
CA PRO A 60 8.01 12.24 10.98
C PRO A 60 8.89 11.77 12.14
N GLU A 61 9.00 10.44 12.36
CA GLU A 61 9.86 9.86 13.40
C GLU A 61 11.37 10.04 13.09
N TYR A 62 11.70 10.38 11.84
CA TYR A 62 13.07 10.58 11.36
C TYR A 62 13.43 12.05 11.15
N LYS A 63 12.70 12.98 11.78
CA LYS A 63 12.98 14.41 11.66
C LYS A 63 14.44 14.75 11.98
N GLY A 64 15.11 15.46 11.07
CA GLY A 64 16.52 15.83 11.19
C GLY A 64 17.51 14.74 10.76
N LYS A 65 17.04 13.62 10.23
CA LYS A 65 17.83 12.58 9.58
C LYS A 65 17.48 12.48 8.11
N LYS A 66 18.43 12.04 7.29
CA LYS A 66 18.17 11.84 5.87
C LYS A 66 17.69 10.41 5.64
N VAL A 67 16.50 10.23 5.09
CA VAL A 67 15.87 8.91 4.90
C VAL A 67 15.46 8.68 3.45
N GLY A 68 15.66 7.45 2.98
CA GLY A 68 15.07 6.99 1.72
C GLY A 68 13.67 6.44 1.95
N ILE A 69 12.79 6.54 0.96
CA ILE A 69 11.47 5.92 1.00
C ILE A 69 11.08 5.42 -0.39
N VAL A 70 10.55 4.20 -0.45
CA VAL A 70 9.95 3.65 -1.66
C VAL A 70 8.45 3.92 -1.66
N VAL A 71 7.92 4.53 -2.71
CA VAL A 71 6.52 4.96 -2.77
C VAL A 71 5.83 4.56 -4.06
N LYS A 72 4.57 4.10 -3.93
CA LYS A 72 3.59 4.09 -5.03
C LYS A 72 2.89 5.44 -5.13
N GLY A 73 2.04 5.61 -6.16
CA GLY A 73 1.28 6.84 -6.38
C GLY A 73 0.56 7.39 -5.15
N CYS A 74 -0.25 6.57 -4.46
CA CYS A 74 -0.98 7.02 -3.27
C CYS A 74 -0.07 7.37 -2.07
N ASP A 75 1.06 6.69 -1.89
CA ASP A 75 1.99 6.99 -0.79
C ASP A 75 2.77 8.27 -1.05
N SER A 76 3.15 8.51 -2.31
CA SER A 76 3.87 9.73 -2.70
C SER A 76 3.07 11.00 -2.37
N ARG A 77 1.73 10.95 -2.49
CA ARG A 77 0.85 12.05 -2.08
C ARG A 77 0.91 12.33 -0.58
N SER A 78 1.09 11.28 0.23
CA SER A 78 1.29 11.44 1.68
C SER A 78 2.64 12.08 1.99
N VAL A 79 3.69 11.74 1.23
CA VAL A 79 5.00 12.40 1.35
C VAL A 79 4.88 13.88 0.99
N VAL A 80 4.20 14.23 -0.11
CA VAL A 80 3.94 15.62 -0.51
C VAL A 80 3.21 16.38 0.60
N GLN A 81 2.17 15.78 1.20
CA GLN A 81 1.42 16.43 2.27
C GLN A 81 2.30 16.71 3.49
N GLN A 82 3.09 15.74 3.93
CA GLN A 82 3.98 15.90 5.07
C GLN A 82 5.08 16.95 4.84
N ILE A 83 5.58 17.07 3.61
CA ILE A 83 6.52 18.12 3.23
C ILE A 83 5.82 19.49 3.25
N THR A 84 4.62 19.57 2.68
CA THR A 84 3.85 20.82 2.59
C THR A 84 3.45 21.34 3.97
N GLU A 85 3.11 20.44 4.89
CA GLU A 85 2.77 20.76 6.28
C GLU A 85 4.02 20.99 7.17
N GLY A 86 5.23 20.80 6.63
CA GLY A 86 6.48 21.00 7.37
C GLY A 86 6.75 19.94 8.45
N LEU A 87 6.08 18.79 8.38
CA LEU A 87 6.36 17.63 9.24
C LEU A 87 7.73 17.04 8.92
N VAL A 88 8.12 17.08 7.64
CA VAL A 88 9.38 16.58 7.11
C VAL A 88 9.95 17.59 6.12
N LYS A 89 11.27 17.77 6.07
CA LYS A 89 11.88 18.64 5.07
C LYS A 89 12.19 17.88 3.78
N ARG A 90 12.05 18.52 2.62
CA ARG A 90 12.25 17.88 1.31
C ARG A 90 13.68 17.33 1.15
N GLU A 91 14.67 18.06 1.64
CA GLU A 91 16.09 17.72 1.61
C GLU A 91 16.46 16.55 2.53
N GLU A 92 15.61 16.24 3.51
CA GLU A 92 15.76 15.12 4.45
C GLU A 92 15.19 13.81 3.88
N VAL A 93 14.59 13.81 2.68
CA VAL A 93 13.96 12.62 2.09
C VAL A 93 14.46 12.36 0.67
N VAL A 94 14.85 11.11 0.40
CA VAL A 94 15.13 10.59 -0.95
C VAL A 94 13.98 9.68 -1.36
N ILE A 95 13.30 10.00 -2.45
CA ILE A 95 12.05 9.35 -2.84
C ILE A 95 12.28 8.44 -4.06
N ILE A 96 12.10 7.14 -3.88
CA ILE A 96 12.16 6.13 -4.95
C ILE A 96 10.72 5.79 -5.34
N GLY A 97 10.30 6.24 -6.53
CA GLY A 97 8.95 6.04 -7.05
C GLY A 97 8.86 4.84 -7.97
N PHE A 98 7.67 4.22 -8.05
CA PHE A 98 7.38 3.17 -9.04
C PHE A 98 5.89 3.18 -9.46
N PRO A 99 5.55 2.58 -10.62
CA PRO A 99 4.17 2.44 -11.08
C PRO A 99 3.45 1.34 -10.28
N CYS A 100 2.27 1.63 -9.75
CA CYS A 100 1.48 0.67 -8.99
C CYS A 100 0.32 0.11 -9.84
N THR A 101 0.14 -1.21 -9.78
CA THR A 101 -0.95 -1.93 -10.46
C THR A 101 -2.15 -2.22 -9.56
N GLY A 102 -2.13 -1.71 -8.33
CA GLY A 102 -3.15 -1.95 -7.30
C GLY A 102 -2.65 -2.79 -6.13
N VAL A 103 -3.41 -2.79 -5.04
CA VAL A 103 -3.12 -3.57 -3.84
C VAL A 103 -4.33 -4.41 -3.45
N VAL A 104 -4.09 -5.54 -2.79
CA VAL A 104 -5.15 -6.46 -2.36
C VAL A 104 -5.90 -5.96 -1.13
N ASP A 105 -7.13 -6.43 -0.97
CA ASP A 105 -7.95 -6.27 0.22
C ASP A 105 -8.12 -7.64 0.91
N ILE A 106 -7.57 -7.76 2.11
CA ILE A 106 -7.60 -9.00 2.89
C ILE A 106 -9.02 -9.43 3.20
N SER A 107 -9.97 -8.51 3.41
CA SER A 107 -11.36 -8.84 3.69
C SER A 107 -12.04 -9.48 2.48
N LYS A 108 -11.70 -9.08 1.26
CA LYS A 108 -12.19 -9.74 0.04
C LYS A 108 -11.60 -11.13 -0.15
N ILE A 109 -10.32 -11.30 0.18
CA ILE A 109 -9.67 -12.62 0.17
C ILE A 109 -10.33 -13.55 1.18
N ALA A 110 -10.51 -13.10 2.43
CA ALA A 110 -11.19 -13.84 3.48
C ALA A 110 -12.61 -14.27 3.06
N ALA A 111 -13.38 -13.35 2.46
CA ALA A 111 -14.72 -13.65 1.95
C ALA A 111 -14.72 -14.73 0.84
N LYS A 112 -13.71 -14.72 -0.05
CA LYS A 112 -13.57 -15.73 -1.12
C LYS A 112 -13.14 -17.11 -0.59
N LEU A 113 -12.30 -17.13 0.45
CA LEU A 113 -11.88 -18.36 1.14
C LEU A 113 -12.96 -18.89 2.10
N GLY A 114 -13.99 -18.10 2.40
CA GLY A 114 -15.06 -18.48 3.32
C GLY A 114 -14.61 -18.62 4.78
N GLN A 115 -13.51 -17.97 5.15
CA GLN A 115 -12.97 -18.00 6.51
C GLN A 115 -12.34 -16.65 6.86
N ASP A 116 -12.42 -16.27 8.14
CA ASP A 116 -11.65 -15.15 8.64
C ASP A 116 -10.16 -15.48 8.60
N LEU A 117 -9.35 -14.54 8.11
CA LEU A 117 -7.91 -14.70 8.02
C LEU A 117 -7.29 -13.90 9.15
N GLU A 118 -6.95 -14.53 10.27
CA GLU A 118 -6.16 -13.88 11.33
C GLU A 118 -4.67 -13.85 10.97
N PRO A 119 -3.86 -12.96 11.58
CA PRO A 119 -2.41 -12.96 11.40
C PRO A 119 -1.79 -14.33 11.71
N GLY A 120 -0.96 -14.84 10.78
CA GLY A 120 -0.28 -16.13 10.93
C GLY A 120 -1.04 -17.34 10.37
N MET A 121 -2.27 -17.18 9.86
CA MET A 121 -3.06 -18.29 9.30
C MET A 121 -2.67 -18.68 7.86
N VAL A 122 -2.06 -17.75 7.11
CA VAL A 122 -1.62 -18.00 5.74
C VAL A 122 -0.25 -18.66 5.76
N SER A 123 -0.15 -19.87 5.21
CA SER A 123 1.09 -20.65 5.18
C SER A 123 1.93 -20.37 3.93
N SER A 124 1.29 -20.09 2.80
CA SER A 124 1.97 -19.75 1.56
C SER A 124 1.11 -18.85 0.69
N LEU A 125 1.78 -18.00 -0.08
CA LEU A 125 1.15 -17.12 -1.06
C LEU A 125 2.07 -17.02 -2.28
N SER A 126 1.48 -17.12 -3.47
CA SER A 126 2.19 -16.86 -4.72
C SER A 126 1.38 -15.92 -5.61
N ILE A 127 2.09 -15.03 -6.30
CA ILE A 127 1.52 -14.11 -7.29
C ILE A 127 2.16 -14.45 -8.63
N ALA A 128 1.34 -14.85 -9.59
CA ALA A 128 1.77 -15.16 -10.93
C ALA A 128 0.87 -14.43 -11.93
N GLY A 129 1.39 -13.34 -12.51
CA GLY A 129 0.63 -12.49 -13.42
C GLY A 129 -0.56 -11.83 -12.74
N ASP A 130 -1.77 -12.13 -13.20
CA ASP A 130 -3.04 -11.61 -12.72
C ASP A 130 -3.70 -12.50 -11.64
N LYS A 131 -3.02 -13.54 -11.18
CA LYS A 131 -3.54 -14.51 -10.22
C LYS A 131 -2.76 -14.51 -8.90
N LEU A 132 -3.52 -14.65 -7.83
CA LEU A 132 -3.06 -14.79 -6.47
C LEU A 132 -3.48 -16.17 -5.95
N THR A 133 -2.53 -17.02 -5.60
CA THR A 133 -2.81 -18.29 -4.93
C THR A 133 -2.51 -18.14 -3.44
N VAL A 134 -3.51 -18.36 -2.59
CA VAL A 134 -3.41 -18.25 -1.13
C VAL A 134 -3.70 -19.61 -0.51
N LYS A 135 -2.86 -20.03 0.43
CA LYS A 135 -3.06 -21.22 1.25
C LYS A 135 -3.18 -20.86 2.73
N ALA A 136 -4.35 -21.11 3.31
CA ALA A 136 -4.65 -20.91 4.73
C ALA A 136 -5.15 -22.23 5.33
N GLY A 137 -4.37 -22.83 6.24
CA GLY A 137 -4.62 -24.18 6.74
C GLY A 137 -4.73 -25.21 5.60
N ASP A 138 -5.85 -25.93 5.57
CA ASP A 138 -6.17 -26.93 4.53
C ASP A 138 -6.84 -26.34 3.28
N THR A 139 -7.11 -25.03 3.28
CA THR A 139 -7.76 -24.34 2.15
C THR A 139 -6.72 -23.72 1.25
N GLU A 140 -6.74 -24.08 -0.02
CA GLU A 140 -5.93 -23.46 -1.07
C GLU A 140 -6.84 -22.97 -2.19
N GLN A 141 -6.72 -21.69 -2.54
CA GLN A 141 -7.55 -21.08 -3.57
C GLN A 141 -6.73 -20.16 -4.45
N THR A 142 -7.01 -20.19 -5.75
CA THR A 142 -6.46 -19.25 -6.72
C THR A 142 -7.54 -18.23 -7.09
N LEU A 143 -7.23 -16.95 -6.89
CA LEU A 143 -8.12 -15.82 -7.06
C LEU A 143 -7.53 -14.88 -8.12
N ALA A 144 -8.38 -14.29 -8.95
CA ALA A 144 -7.96 -13.21 -9.83
C ALA A 144 -7.69 -11.95 -8.99
N LEU A 145 -6.56 -11.27 -9.22
CA LEU A 145 -6.21 -10.04 -8.50
C LEU A 145 -7.31 -8.98 -8.63
N THR A 146 -7.97 -8.90 -9.78
CA THR A 146 -9.08 -7.97 -10.03
C THR A 146 -10.27 -8.19 -9.10
N GLU A 147 -10.51 -9.41 -8.61
CA GLU A 147 -11.63 -9.73 -7.72
C GLU A 147 -11.33 -9.42 -6.25
N VAL A 148 -10.05 -9.38 -5.88
CA VAL A 148 -9.60 -9.18 -4.50
C VAL A 148 -8.84 -7.88 -4.28
N MET A 149 -8.73 -7.04 -5.31
CA MET A 149 -8.12 -5.73 -5.24
C MET A 149 -8.97 -4.76 -4.41
N ALA A 150 -8.33 -3.85 -3.68
CA ALA A 150 -9.00 -2.79 -2.95
C ALA A 150 -9.82 -1.90 -3.92
N ASP A 151 -11.03 -1.50 -3.52
CA ASP A 151 -11.97 -0.79 -4.41
C ASP A 151 -11.37 0.47 -5.01
N LYS A 152 -10.65 1.27 -4.20
CA LYS A 152 -9.95 2.49 -4.65
C LYS A 152 -8.92 2.28 -5.76
N CYS A 153 -8.41 1.07 -5.94
CA CYS A 153 -7.44 0.75 -6.99
C CYS A 153 -8.12 0.44 -8.34
N SER A 154 -9.43 0.15 -8.31
CA SER A 154 -10.21 -0.13 -9.53
C SER A 154 -10.38 1.12 -10.41
N SER A 155 -10.49 2.32 -9.82
CA SER A 155 -10.65 3.62 -10.48
C SER A 155 -9.44 4.56 -10.34
N CYS A 156 -8.29 4.08 -9.84
CA CYS A 156 -7.15 4.93 -9.51
C CYS A 156 -6.63 5.76 -10.70
N GLN A 157 -6.70 7.08 -10.56
CA GLN A 157 -6.22 8.04 -11.56
C GLN A 157 -4.71 8.31 -11.47
N TYR A 158 -4.07 7.94 -10.34
CA TYR A 158 -2.67 8.29 -10.03
C TYR A 158 -1.85 7.04 -9.65
N PRO A 159 -1.57 6.12 -10.60
CA PRO A 159 -0.82 4.89 -10.29
C PRO A 159 0.68 5.13 -10.10
N ASN A 160 1.22 6.22 -10.65
CA ASN A 160 2.63 6.58 -10.56
C ASN A 160 2.89 7.51 -9.37
N ALA A 161 4.05 7.36 -8.72
CA ALA A 161 4.54 8.34 -7.76
C ALA A 161 4.53 9.75 -8.37
N VAL A 162 3.85 10.70 -7.71
CA VAL A 162 3.69 12.09 -8.18
C VAL A 162 4.96 12.89 -7.92
N VAL A 163 5.74 12.49 -6.93
CA VAL A 163 7.07 13.01 -6.62
C VAL A 163 8.03 11.83 -6.46
N SER A 164 9.21 11.94 -7.06
CA SER A 164 10.30 10.97 -6.92
C SER A 164 11.63 11.62 -7.32
N ASP A 165 12.71 11.26 -6.64
CA ASP A 165 14.09 11.54 -7.04
C ASP A 165 14.59 10.51 -8.08
N GLU A 166 14.16 9.27 -7.93
CA GLU A 166 14.42 8.17 -8.88
C GLU A 166 13.10 7.45 -9.15
N PHE A 167 12.74 7.27 -10.42
CA PHE A 167 11.54 6.52 -10.82
C PHE A 167 11.95 5.21 -11.48
N VAL A 168 11.47 4.09 -10.94
CA VAL A 168 11.82 2.75 -11.40
C VAL A 168 10.62 2.10 -12.08
N GLY A 169 10.82 1.59 -13.29
CA GLY A 169 9.79 0.94 -14.10
C GLY A 169 9.13 1.87 -15.12
N THR A 170 8.19 1.32 -15.89
CA THR A 170 7.48 2.06 -16.94
C THR A 170 6.21 2.69 -16.35
N PRO A 171 6.00 4.01 -16.47
CA PRO A 171 4.79 4.66 -15.98
C PRO A 171 3.51 3.96 -16.45
N ALA A 172 2.59 3.73 -15.52
CA ALA A 172 1.28 3.17 -15.81
C ALA A 172 0.29 4.28 -16.18
N GLU A 173 -0.67 3.98 -17.05
CA GLU A 173 -1.76 4.90 -17.35
C GLU A 173 -2.75 4.95 -16.18
N GLY A 174 -3.13 6.18 -15.81
CA GLY A 174 -4.21 6.40 -14.85
C GLY A 174 -5.56 6.02 -15.45
N LYS A 175 -6.48 5.59 -14.60
CA LYS A 175 -7.86 5.30 -15.00
C LYS A 175 -8.71 6.56 -14.92
N THR A 176 -9.90 6.50 -15.51
CA THR A 176 -10.94 7.52 -15.30
C THR A 176 -11.83 7.04 -14.17
N ASP A 177 -12.12 7.93 -13.22
CA ASP A 177 -13.12 7.70 -12.18
C ASP A 177 -14.43 8.35 -12.62
N ASP A 178 -15.49 7.56 -12.73
CA ASP A 178 -16.83 8.03 -13.08
C ASP A 178 -17.66 8.37 -11.84
N TYR A 179 -17.11 8.19 -10.63
CA TYR A 179 -17.76 8.42 -9.35
C TYR A 179 -19.11 7.71 -9.24
N ALA A 180 -19.24 6.52 -9.83
CA ALA A 180 -20.50 5.76 -9.83
C ALA A 180 -20.97 5.39 -8.42
N ASP A 181 -20.04 5.17 -7.49
CA ASP A 181 -20.32 4.92 -6.07
C ASP A 181 -20.94 6.15 -5.38
N LEU A 182 -20.40 7.35 -5.65
CA LEU A 182 -20.95 8.61 -5.18
C LEU A 182 -22.33 8.87 -5.78
N ALA A 183 -22.50 8.69 -7.08
CA ALA A 183 -23.80 8.86 -7.75
C ALA A 183 -24.86 7.91 -7.16
N ALA A 184 -24.49 6.65 -6.91
CA ALA A 184 -25.37 5.68 -6.25
C ALA A 184 -25.69 6.06 -4.80
N PHE A 185 -24.73 6.65 -4.07
CA PHE A 185 -24.95 7.15 -2.72
C PHE A 185 -25.84 8.38 -2.68
N GLU A 186 -25.64 9.35 -3.58
CA GLU A 186 -26.42 10.58 -3.69
C GLU A 186 -27.87 10.33 -4.13
N ALA A 187 -28.11 9.25 -4.88
CA ALA A 187 -29.45 8.81 -5.27
C ALA A 187 -30.29 8.27 -4.10
N LYS A 188 -29.67 7.93 -2.95
CA LYS A 188 -30.36 7.46 -1.76
C LYS A 188 -31.25 8.55 -1.15
N THR A 189 -32.34 8.14 -0.52
CA THR A 189 -33.19 9.01 0.30
C THR A 189 -32.43 9.53 1.53
N LEU A 190 -32.97 10.56 2.18
CA LEU A 190 -32.38 11.09 3.41
C LEU A 190 -32.28 10.03 4.52
N ASP A 191 -33.33 9.20 4.67
CA ASP A 191 -33.39 8.13 5.67
C ASP A 191 -32.34 7.05 5.40
N GLU A 192 -32.16 6.64 4.15
CA GLU A 192 -31.13 5.67 3.77
C GLU A 192 -29.71 6.22 3.98
N ARG A 193 -29.47 7.50 3.68
CA ARG A 193 -28.19 8.15 3.97
C ARG A 193 -27.94 8.26 5.47
N PHE A 194 -28.97 8.60 6.24
CA PHE A 194 -28.87 8.67 7.70
C PHE A 194 -28.53 7.30 8.31
N ALA A 195 -29.25 6.26 7.91
CA ALA A 195 -29.00 4.89 8.37
C ALA A 195 -27.60 4.38 7.98
N PHE A 196 -27.10 4.75 6.78
CA PHE A 196 -25.73 4.45 6.37
C PHE A 196 -24.71 5.08 7.33
N TRP A 197 -24.83 6.39 7.60
CA TRP A 197 -23.89 7.07 8.50
C TRP A 197 -24.01 6.59 9.95
N GLU A 198 -25.22 6.29 10.43
CA GLU A 198 -25.43 5.69 11.75
C GLU A 198 -24.69 4.35 11.86
N LYS A 199 -24.77 3.50 10.83
CA LYS A 199 -24.02 2.24 10.77
C LYS A 199 -22.50 2.46 10.79
N GLU A 200 -21.96 3.36 9.97
CA GLU A 200 -20.52 3.63 9.93
C GLU A 200 -20.02 4.21 11.27
N MET A 201 -20.81 5.10 11.88
CA MET A 201 -20.50 5.69 13.18
C MET A 201 -20.67 4.72 14.35
N SER A 202 -21.51 3.68 14.22
CA SER A 202 -21.71 2.66 15.28
C SER A 202 -20.44 1.91 15.67
N ARG A 203 -19.45 1.87 14.77
CA ARG A 203 -18.14 1.23 14.99
C ARG A 203 -17.15 2.15 15.73
N CYS A 204 -17.50 3.41 15.97
CA CYS A 204 -16.64 4.38 16.63
C CYS A 204 -16.59 4.09 18.14
N ILE A 205 -15.41 3.71 18.64
CA ILE A 205 -15.17 3.41 20.06
C ILE A 205 -14.63 4.59 20.87
N ARG A 206 -14.84 5.85 20.39
CA ARG A 206 -14.63 7.18 21.02
C ARG A 206 -13.55 8.06 20.35
N CYS A 207 -13.91 9.32 20.13
CA CYS A 207 -13.04 10.48 19.92
C CYS A 207 -12.64 11.17 21.26
N TYR A 208 -12.35 10.38 22.31
CA TYR A 208 -11.90 10.89 23.62
C TYR A 208 -10.50 10.37 23.98
N ALA A 209 -9.61 10.29 22.98
CA ALA A 209 -8.17 10.14 23.16
C ALA A 209 -7.48 11.37 22.57
#